data_AF-A0A373D4T6-F1
#
_entry.id   AF-A0A373D4T6-F1
#
_cell.length_a   1.000
_cell.length_b   1.000
_cell.length_c   1.000
_cell.angle_alpha   90.00
_cell.angle_beta   90.00
_cell.angle_gamma   90.00
#
_symmetry.space_group_name_H-M   'P 1'
#
loop_
_entity.id
_entity.type
_entity.pdbx_description
1 polymer ?
#
loop_
_entity_poly.entity_id
_entity_poly.type
_entity_poly.pdbx_seq_one_letter_code
_entity_poly.pdbx_strand_id
1 'polypeptide(L)'
;MSNILQVTDPSTYIDNRNVHTGQEQQSALNSSQIQNPSDPSRVVRADGQKSGTAGDQENESGFSVRNYNGNYTDFLQKLGQENEIKDSLGRILFRDGAFIAKGDEGLGKMVQQLLDSASFEDSGQLLDFLKMQGQTKFSGTFFENLRTLLQQEGNRGLQETALKFLQVFNNYSSGEHLLEQMQELTDEIKGMLYTSARQEYASILDQLDWKAENGETKENSQVLFQKLVPFLSRYISRTHDYGNVRSSVIQLILYGARYENGSSALLRSLFEQMAANRDFKRFFETEPEELYAVLTGSKGKKGNIYGDIFGSLVERGAKGEAGLEHVQDFYQLMRGMLVNESVYMSVNHFVLPFQYQGKEAVSEFWIDPDAEKKEEEKDGGRKIRLLVDFEIRGLGDFQLLADLQDHKISMELGVPKNLSAGAGEIQAKLQEICTRNGMRVKMMQVQERKAHYRLLDVFPKIRKKENGINVSV
;
A
#
# COMPACT_ATOMS: atom_id res chain seq x y z
N MET A 1 36.50 15.09 1.07
CA MET A 1 35.19 14.67 0.55
C MET A 1 35.45 13.71 -0.59
N SER A 2 35.14 12.43 -0.43
CA SER A 2 35.42 11.41 -1.45
C SER A 2 34.12 11.12 -2.21
N ASN A 3 34.13 11.47 -3.51
CA ASN A 3 33.08 11.17 -4.49
C ASN A 3 33.00 9.67 -4.73
N ILE A 4 31.84 9.05 -4.47
CA ILE A 4 31.56 7.62 -4.74
C ILE A 4 30.55 7.47 -5.91
N LEU A 5 30.38 8.50 -6.75
CA LEU A 5 29.40 8.49 -7.85
C LEU A 5 29.97 8.96 -9.19
N GLN A 6 31.23 8.66 -9.51
CA GLN A 6 31.73 8.81 -10.88
C GLN A 6 32.27 7.48 -11.41
N VAL A 7 31.57 6.96 -12.42
CA VAL A 7 32.12 6.00 -13.38
C VAL A 7 32.98 6.84 -14.34
N THR A 8 34.30 6.60 -14.32
CA THR A 8 35.24 7.20 -15.27
C THR A 8 35.08 6.55 -16.65
N ASP A 9 34.66 7.33 -17.64
CA ASP A 9 34.82 6.99 -19.06
C ASP A 9 36.29 7.17 -19.48
N PRO A 10 36.92 6.20 -20.18
CA PRO A 10 38.19 6.43 -20.82
C PRO A 10 37.97 7.18 -22.15
N SER A 11 38.56 8.36 -22.24
CA SER A 11 38.66 9.22 -23.41
C SER A 11 39.30 8.55 -24.62
N THR A 12 38.72 8.78 -25.79
CA THR A 12 39.22 8.46 -27.13
C THR A 12 40.46 9.28 -27.47
N TYR A 13 41.59 8.61 -27.74
CA TYR A 13 42.69 9.17 -28.52
C TYR A 13 43.23 8.12 -29.48
N ILE A 14 43.18 8.46 -30.77
CA ILE A 14 43.71 7.70 -31.89
C ILE A 14 45.18 8.05 -32.03
N ASP A 15 46.08 7.07 -32.06
CA ASP A 15 47.27 7.18 -32.91
C ASP A 15 47.73 5.80 -33.40
N ASN A 16 47.96 5.72 -34.72
CA ASN A 16 48.33 4.54 -35.48
C ASN A 16 49.85 4.57 -35.70
N ARG A 17 50.56 3.45 -35.45
CA ARG A 17 51.76 3.07 -36.24
C ARG A 17 52.20 1.62 -35.97
N ASN A 18 52.43 0.94 -37.09
CA ASN A 18 52.83 -0.46 -37.28
C ASN A 18 54.25 -0.81 -36.77
N VAL A 19 54.50 -2.12 -36.57
CA VAL A 19 55.57 -3.01 -37.16
C VAL A 19 55.70 -4.29 -36.27
N HIS A 20 55.17 -5.47 -36.68
CA HIS A 20 55.89 -6.68 -37.20
C HIS A 20 57.18 -7.07 -36.42
N THR A 21 57.48 -8.30 -35.98
CA THR A 21 57.38 -9.66 -36.56
C THR A 21 57.93 -10.68 -35.52
N GLY A 22 57.51 -11.97 -35.55
CA GLY A 22 58.37 -13.05 -35.01
C GLY A 22 57.73 -14.29 -34.35
N GLN A 23 57.26 -15.23 -35.18
CA GLN A 23 57.32 -16.70 -35.07
C GLN A 23 56.94 -17.50 -33.78
N GLU A 24 55.79 -18.19 -33.91
CA GLU A 24 55.60 -19.66 -33.85
C GLU A 24 56.13 -20.48 -32.67
N GLN A 25 55.19 -20.92 -31.81
CA GLN A 25 55.12 -22.31 -31.35
C GLN A 25 53.64 -22.76 -31.31
N GLN A 26 53.23 -23.52 -32.33
CA GLN A 26 52.04 -24.37 -32.29
C GLN A 26 52.45 -25.74 -31.74
N SER A 27 51.81 -26.20 -30.67
CA SER A 27 50.97 -27.41 -30.71
C SER A 27 50.38 -27.78 -29.36
N ALA A 28 49.08 -28.12 -29.41
CA ALA A 28 48.28 -28.92 -28.48
C ALA A 28 47.75 -28.25 -27.20
N LEU A 29 46.54 -27.64 -27.30
CA LEU A 29 45.28 -28.21 -26.79
C LEU A 29 44.14 -27.15 -26.80
N ASN A 30 43.27 -27.30 -27.80
CA ASN A 30 41.91 -26.75 -27.99
C ASN A 30 41.22 -26.08 -26.78
N SER A 31 41.02 -24.75 -26.83
CA SER A 31 39.85 -24.06 -26.24
C SER A 31 39.78 -22.59 -26.68
N SER A 32 39.51 -22.35 -27.97
CA SER A 32 39.25 -21.00 -28.50
C SER A 32 37.78 -20.83 -28.83
N GLN A 33 37.01 -20.26 -27.90
CA GLN A 33 35.85 -19.44 -28.24
C GLN A 33 35.91 -18.13 -27.46
N ILE A 34 36.96 -17.34 -27.72
CA ILE A 34 36.89 -15.90 -27.47
C ILE A 34 36.03 -15.34 -28.61
N GLN A 35 34.73 -15.15 -28.35
CA GLN A 35 33.84 -14.42 -29.25
C GLN A 35 33.93 -12.94 -28.89
N ASN A 36 34.40 -12.11 -29.83
CA ASN A 36 34.24 -10.66 -29.72
C ASN A 36 32.73 -10.35 -29.69
N PRO A 37 32.26 -9.44 -28.81
CA PRO A 37 30.88 -9.02 -28.81
C PRO A 37 30.56 -8.37 -30.17
N SER A 38 29.64 -8.98 -30.90
CA SER A 38 29.04 -8.39 -32.09
C SER A 38 28.03 -7.35 -31.65
N ASP A 39 28.31 -6.10 -32.01
CA ASP A 39 27.44 -4.91 -31.90
C ASP A 39 27.39 -4.24 -30.50
N PRO A 40 28.08 -3.10 -30.29
CA PRO A 40 28.04 -2.34 -29.04
C PRO A 40 26.68 -1.66 -28.77
N SER A 41 25.71 -1.74 -29.67
CA SER A 41 24.35 -1.25 -29.46
C SER A 41 23.40 -2.30 -28.84
N ARG A 42 23.88 -3.52 -28.55
CA ARG A 42 23.09 -4.60 -27.95
C ARG A 42 23.74 -5.18 -26.70
N VAL A 43 22.97 -5.31 -25.64
CA VAL A 43 23.39 -5.99 -24.41
C VAL A 43 23.04 -7.47 -24.54
N VAL A 44 24.06 -8.33 -24.54
CA VAL A 44 23.93 -9.79 -24.42
C VAL A 44 24.19 -10.23 -22.99
N ARG A 45 23.53 -11.31 -22.56
CA ARG A 45 23.72 -11.91 -21.23
C ARG A 45 25.15 -12.44 -21.08
N ALA A 46 25.70 -12.35 -19.87
CA ALA A 46 27.04 -12.81 -19.53
C ALA A 46 27.22 -14.34 -19.64
N ASP A 47 26.12 -15.10 -19.75
CA ASP A 47 26.10 -16.57 -19.80
C ASP A 47 26.16 -17.15 -21.23
N GLY A 48 26.25 -16.32 -22.27
CA GLY A 48 26.48 -16.77 -23.65
C GLY A 48 25.34 -17.58 -24.27
N GLN A 49 24.15 -17.65 -23.64
CA GLN A 49 23.00 -18.29 -24.25
C GLN A 49 22.37 -17.39 -25.31
N LYS A 50 22.27 -17.92 -26.53
CA LYS A 50 21.50 -17.31 -27.62
C LYS A 50 20.04 -17.20 -27.18
N SER A 51 19.54 -15.98 -27.10
CA SER A 51 18.11 -15.71 -26.96
C SER A 51 17.35 -16.29 -28.16
N GLY A 52 16.62 -17.38 -27.96
CA GLY A 52 15.70 -17.94 -28.94
C GLY A 52 15.71 -19.47 -29.01
N THR A 53 15.16 -20.14 -28.00
CA THR A 53 14.41 -21.41 -28.12
C THR A 53 13.87 -21.79 -26.73
N ALA A 54 12.76 -21.17 -26.33
CA ALA A 54 11.84 -21.75 -25.35
C ALA A 54 10.50 -21.91 -26.06
N GLY A 55 9.95 -23.13 -26.02
CA GLY A 55 8.96 -23.64 -26.96
C GLY A 55 7.71 -22.80 -27.14
N ASP A 56 7.25 -22.77 -28.39
CA ASP A 56 5.91 -22.36 -28.79
C ASP A 56 4.88 -23.21 -28.04
N GLN A 57 4.24 -22.59 -27.04
CA GLN A 57 2.83 -22.84 -26.78
C GLN A 57 2.09 -21.54 -27.06
N GLU A 58 1.41 -21.52 -28.21
CA GLU A 58 0.38 -20.55 -28.54
C GLU A 58 -0.65 -20.52 -27.40
N ASN A 59 -0.62 -19.47 -26.59
CA ASN A 59 -1.78 -18.97 -25.89
C ASN A 59 -2.16 -17.65 -26.55
N GLU A 60 -3.32 -17.62 -27.18
CA GLU A 60 -3.95 -16.43 -27.77
C GLU A 60 -4.19 -15.37 -26.69
N SER A 61 -3.22 -14.49 -26.49
CA SER A 61 -3.41 -13.12 -26.00
C SER A 61 -2.08 -12.39 -26.21
N GLY A 62 -1.99 -11.69 -27.34
CA GLY A 62 -0.76 -11.04 -27.76
C GLY A 62 -0.32 -9.95 -26.79
N PHE A 63 0.65 -10.26 -25.93
CA PHE A 63 1.67 -9.35 -25.42
C PHE A 63 2.89 -10.18 -24.98
N SER A 64 4.00 -10.04 -25.69
CA SER A 64 5.26 -10.72 -25.38
C SER A 64 5.89 -10.10 -24.12
N VAL A 65 5.50 -10.60 -22.95
CA VAL A 65 6.05 -10.18 -21.66
C VAL A 65 7.52 -10.61 -21.61
N ARG A 66 8.44 -9.64 -21.67
CA ARG A 66 9.77 -9.83 -21.10
C ARG A 66 9.56 -10.00 -19.60
N ASN A 67 9.64 -11.25 -19.13
CA ASN A 67 9.61 -11.59 -17.71
C ASN A 67 10.81 -10.94 -17.00
N TYR A 68 10.62 -9.72 -16.53
CA TYR A 68 11.42 -9.12 -15.47
C TYR A 68 10.56 -9.16 -14.21
N ASN A 69 10.97 -9.98 -13.24
CA ASN A 69 10.41 -10.01 -11.88
C ASN A 69 10.62 -8.62 -11.24
N GLY A 70 9.62 -7.75 -11.31
CA GLY A 70 9.65 -6.42 -10.71
C GLY A 70 8.69 -6.34 -9.53
N ASN A 71 8.88 -5.33 -8.67
CA ASN A 71 8.02 -5.10 -7.49
C ASN A 71 6.52 -5.06 -7.83
N TYR A 72 6.18 -4.60 -9.04
CA TYR A 72 4.82 -4.58 -9.55
C TYR A 72 4.29 -5.96 -9.94
N THR A 73 5.10 -6.83 -10.57
CA THR A 73 4.68 -8.21 -10.89
C THR A 73 4.51 -9.02 -9.62
N ASP A 74 5.40 -8.82 -8.63
CA ASP A 74 5.28 -9.44 -7.31
C ASP A 74 4.03 -8.95 -6.57
N PHE A 75 3.70 -7.66 -6.68
CA PHE A 75 2.44 -7.11 -6.18
C PHE A 75 1.23 -7.76 -6.84
N LEU A 76 1.20 -7.88 -8.17
CA LEU A 76 0.09 -8.53 -8.88
C LEU A 76 -0.04 -10.02 -8.53
N GLN A 77 1.09 -10.71 -8.35
CA GLN A 77 1.10 -12.10 -7.93
C GLN A 77 0.55 -12.25 -6.52
N LYS A 78 1.00 -11.42 -5.58
CA LYS A 78 0.47 -11.38 -4.21
C LYS A 78 -1.02 -11.07 -4.21
N LEU A 79 -1.44 -10.02 -4.90
CA LEU A 79 -2.86 -9.66 -5.00
C LEU A 79 -3.72 -10.78 -5.60
N GLY A 80 -3.20 -11.51 -6.59
CA GLY A 80 -3.90 -12.66 -7.19
C GLY A 80 -3.93 -13.91 -6.29
N GLN A 81 -2.97 -14.05 -5.36
CA GLN A 81 -2.87 -15.17 -4.41
C GLN A 81 -3.52 -14.85 -3.05
N GLU A 82 -3.70 -13.59 -2.69
CA GLU A 82 -4.01 -13.12 -1.31
C GLU A 82 -5.46 -12.63 -1.11
N ASN A 83 -6.38 -13.02 -1.99
CA ASN A 83 -7.82 -12.70 -1.89
C ASN A 83 -8.57 -13.51 -0.78
N GLU A 84 -7.88 -13.88 0.30
CA GLU A 84 -8.44 -14.71 1.39
C GLU A 84 -8.60 -13.92 2.71
N ILE A 85 -8.43 -12.60 2.74
CA ILE A 85 -8.50 -11.82 4.01
C ILE A 85 -9.86 -12.05 4.69
N LYS A 86 -10.95 -11.94 3.92
CA LYS A 86 -12.32 -12.24 4.40
C LYS A 86 -12.41 -13.66 4.98
N ASP A 87 -11.82 -14.64 4.30
CA ASP A 87 -11.91 -16.06 4.68
C ASP A 87 -11.07 -16.36 5.93
N SER A 88 -9.83 -15.86 6.02
CA SER A 88 -8.98 -15.97 7.20
C SER A 88 -9.65 -15.29 8.41
N LEU A 89 -10.23 -14.10 8.21
CA LEU A 89 -10.92 -13.39 9.28
C LEU A 89 -12.21 -14.12 9.69
N GLY A 90 -12.99 -14.61 8.73
CA GLY A 90 -14.18 -15.42 8.99
C GLY A 90 -13.86 -16.71 9.74
N ARG A 91 -12.73 -17.38 9.44
CA ARG A 91 -12.24 -18.53 10.22
C ARG A 91 -11.94 -18.14 11.65
N ILE A 92 -11.09 -17.12 11.85
CA ILE A 92 -10.68 -16.63 13.18
C ILE A 92 -11.90 -16.23 14.02
N LEU A 93 -12.86 -15.51 13.44
CA LEU A 93 -14.01 -14.98 14.19
C LEU A 93 -15.13 -15.99 14.38
N PHE A 94 -15.50 -16.77 13.35
CA PHE A 94 -16.72 -17.57 13.37
C PHE A 94 -16.50 -19.07 13.61
N ARG A 95 -15.31 -19.58 13.28
CA ARG A 95 -15.00 -21.02 13.34
C ARG A 95 -14.07 -21.34 14.51
N ASP A 96 -13.00 -20.57 14.64
CA ASP A 96 -11.89 -20.86 15.54
C ASP A 96 -11.91 -20.02 16.82
N GLY A 97 -12.74 -18.97 16.91
CA GLY A 97 -12.83 -18.11 18.08
C GLY A 97 -13.07 -18.86 19.40
N ALA A 98 -13.82 -19.97 19.37
CA ALA A 98 -14.03 -20.82 20.53
C ALA A 98 -12.80 -21.66 20.93
N PHE A 99 -11.91 -21.97 19.98
CA PHE A 99 -10.63 -22.65 20.23
C PHE A 99 -9.57 -21.64 20.68
N ILE A 100 -9.50 -20.48 20.05
CA ILE A 100 -8.62 -19.36 20.45
C ILE A 100 -8.91 -18.95 21.91
N ALA A 101 -10.18 -18.81 22.28
CA ALA A 101 -10.58 -18.50 23.66
C ALA A 101 -10.21 -19.59 24.69
N LYS A 102 -10.02 -20.84 24.25
CA LYS A 102 -9.54 -21.94 25.12
C LYS A 102 -8.02 -21.97 25.23
N GLY A 103 -7.29 -21.52 24.21
CA GLY A 103 -5.83 -21.41 24.22
C GLY A 103 -5.34 -20.21 25.01
N ASP A 104 -6.00 -19.06 24.84
CA ASP A 104 -5.70 -17.81 25.56
C ASP A 104 -7.00 -17.04 25.81
N GLU A 105 -7.41 -16.96 27.09
CA GLU A 105 -8.64 -16.27 27.50
C GLU A 105 -8.61 -14.77 27.16
N GLY A 106 -7.43 -14.15 27.12
CA GLY A 106 -7.24 -12.75 26.75
C GLY A 106 -7.48 -12.50 25.26
N LEU A 107 -7.02 -13.40 24.38
CA LEU A 107 -7.33 -13.34 22.95
C LEU A 107 -8.82 -13.60 22.68
N GLY A 108 -9.43 -14.56 23.39
CA GLY A 108 -10.88 -14.78 23.32
C GLY A 108 -11.68 -13.52 23.68
N LYS A 109 -11.26 -12.78 24.72
CA LYS A 109 -11.85 -11.49 25.09
C LYS A 109 -11.65 -10.42 24.02
N MET A 110 -10.48 -10.36 23.37
CA MET A 110 -10.25 -9.41 22.27
C MET A 110 -11.15 -9.69 21.06
N VAL A 111 -11.35 -10.96 20.69
CA VAL A 111 -12.29 -11.34 19.63
C VAL A 111 -13.71 -10.89 19.97
N GLN A 112 -14.14 -11.11 21.21
CA GLN A 112 -15.46 -10.66 21.65
C GLN A 112 -15.58 -9.12 21.65
N GLN A 113 -14.58 -8.41 22.17
CA GLN A 113 -14.54 -6.95 22.16
C GLN A 113 -14.57 -6.39 20.74
N LEU A 114 -13.89 -7.03 19.78
CA LEU A 114 -13.92 -6.65 18.38
C LEU A 114 -15.34 -6.76 17.80
N LEU A 115 -16.03 -7.88 18.04
CA LEU A 115 -17.41 -8.10 17.59
C LEU A 115 -18.40 -7.14 18.27
N ASP A 116 -18.26 -6.94 19.58
CA ASP A 116 -19.10 -6.02 20.36
C ASP A 116 -18.94 -4.58 19.87
N SER A 117 -17.71 -4.17 19.52
CA SER A 117 -17.42 -2.84 18.98
C SER A 117 -18.01 -2.60 17.58
N ALA A 118 -18.38 -3.67 16.88
CA ALA A 118 -18.97 -3.66 15.55
C ALA A 118 -20.38 -4.29 15.54
N SER A 119 -21.14 -4.15 16.64
CA SER A 119 -22.51 -4.63 16.75
C SER A 119 -23.52 -3.49 16.58
N PHE A 120 -24.50 -3.70 15.69
CA PHE A 120 -25.44 -2.68 15.23
C PHE A 120 -26.88 -3.20 15.18
N GLU A 121 -27.81 -2.40 15.67
CA GLU A 121 -29.25 -2.71 15.60
C GLU A 121 -29.94 -2.06 14.40
N ASP A 122 -29.42 -0.90 13.96
CA ASP A 122 -29.95 -0.13 12.84
C ASP A 122 -28.90 0.17 11.77
N SER A 123 -29.38 0.28 10.52
CA SER A 123 -28.52 0.51 9.36
C SER A 123 -27.81 1.87 9.35
N GLY A 124 -28.30 2.85 10.12
CA GLY A 124 -27.68 4.17 10.25
C GLY A 124 -26.38 4.10 11.07
N GLN A 125 -26.39 3.36 12.18
CA GLN A 125 -25.18 3.10 12.98
C GLN A 125 -24.10 2.40 12.16
N LEU A 126 -24.47 1.38 11.38
CA LEU A 126 -23.53 0.69 10.48
C LEU A 126 -22.98 1.65 9.42
N LEU A 127 -23.81 2.54 8.85
CA LEU A 127 -23.35 3.54 7.90
C LEU A 127 -22.36 4.52 8.53
N ASP A 128 -22.63 5.01 9.73
CA ASP A 128 -21.74 5.95 10.42
C ASP A 128 -20.42 5.28 10.84
N PHE A 129 -20.48 4.01 11.23
CA PHE A 129 -19.29 3.20 11.45
C PHE A 129 -18.48 3.00 10.16
N LEU A 130 -19.11 2.66 9.04
CA LEU A 130 -18.43 2.56 7.73
C LEU A 130 -17.80 3.88 7.32
N LYS A 131 -18.48 5.02 7.54
CA LYS A 131 -17.91 6.35 7.30
C LYS A 131 -16.70 6.63 8.18
N MET A 132 -16.72 6.17 9.43
CA MET A 132 -15.59 6.29 10.36
C MET A 132 -14.41 5.42 9.90
N GLN A 133 -14.65 4.17 9.50
CA GLN A 133 -13.59 3.29 8.96
C GLN A 133 -13.03 3.80 7.63
N GLY A 134 -13.85 4.48 6.82
CA GLY A 134 -13.44 5.15 5.59
C GLY A 134 -12.76 6.52 5.79
N GLN A 135 -12.68 7.05 7.02
CA GLN A 135 -11.91 8.27 7.29
C GLN A 135 -10.42 7.96 7.16
N THR A 136 -9.85 8.27 6.00
CA THR A 136 -8.41 8.24 5.80
C THR A 136 -7.76 9.51 6.39
N LYS A 137 -6.43 9.53 6.48
CA LYS A 137 -5.66 10.75 6.82
C LYS A 137 -6.04 11.98 5.98
N PHE A 138 -6.59 11.77 4.78
CA PHE A 138 -7.00 12.80 3.83
C PHE A 138 -8.53 12.94 3.72
N SER A 139 -9.24 12.86 4.84
CA SER A 139 -10.70 13.00 4.89
C SER A 139 -11.14 14.31 5.53
N GLY A 140 -12.33 14.79 5.16
CA GLY A 140 -12.90 16.06 5.65
C GLY A 140 -12.97 17.14 4.59
N THR A 141 -13.69 18.21 4.91
CA THR A 141 -14.03 19.32 4.00
C THR A 141 -12.81 19.94 3.34
N PHE A 142 -11.71 20.10 4.08
CA PHE A 142 -10.46 20.62 3.54
C PHE A 142 -9.93 19.77 2.37
N PHE A 143 -9.84 18.45 2.55
CA PHE A 143 -9.31 17.55 1.53
C PHE A 143 -10.28 17.34 0.37
N GLU A 144 -11.60 17.39 0.59
CA GLU A 144 -12.58 17.41 -0.50
C GLU A 144 -12.37 18.63 -1.41
N ASN A 145 -12.24 19.82 -0.81
CA ASN A 145 -12.00 21.05 -1.57
C ASN A 145 -10.64 21.01 -2.30
N LEU A 146 -9.61 20.42 -1.66
CA LEU A 146 -8.31 20.23 -2.28
C LEU A 146 -8.37 19.27 -3.48
N ARG A 147 -9.18 18.21 -3.42
CA ARG A 147 -9.42 17.33 -4.58
C ARG A 147 -10.08 18.09 -5.73
N THR A 148 -11.09 18.91 -5.44
CA THR A 148 -11.73 19.74 -6.47
C THR A 148 -10.72 20.69 -7.12
N LEU A 149 -9.86 21.33 -6.31
CA LEU A 149 -8.77 22.19 -6.80
C LEU A 149 -7.79 21.42 -7.70
N LEU A 150 -7.40 20.19 -7.32
CA LEU A 150 -6.49 19.35 -8.11
C LEU A 150 -7.11 18.86 -9.43
N GLN A 151 -8.44 18.73 -9.49
CA GLN A 151 -9.16 18.30 -10.69
C GLN A 151 -9.43 19.43 -11.69
N GLN A 152 -9.41 20.70 -11.26
CA GLN A 152 -9.64 21.82 -12.16
C GLN A 152 -8.41 22.11 -13.04
N GLU A 153 -8.62 22.22 -14.35
CA GLU A 153 -7.60 22.68 -15.28
C GLU A 153 -7.43 24.20 -15.17
N GLY A 154 -6.30 24.69 -14.66
CA GLY A 154 -6.03 26.13 -14.69
C GLY A 154 -4.83 26.64 -13.90
N ASN A 155 -4.51 26.07 -12.74
CA ASN A 155 -3.45 26.60 -11.87
C ASN A 155 -2.41 25.56 -11.48
N ARG A 156 -1.50 25.24 -12.41
CA ARG A 156 -0.43 24.24 -12.21
C ARG A 156 0.45 24.53 -10.99
N GLY A 157 0.77 25.80 -10.72
CA GLY A 157 1.59 26.18 -9.57
C GLY A 157 0.90 25.89 -8.23
N LEU A 158 -0.41 26.15 -8.13
CA LEU A 158 -1.19 25.81 -6.95
C LEU A 158 -1.33 24.29 -6.79
N GLN A 159 -1.53 23.56 -7.88
CA GLN A 159 -1.58 22.10 -7.88
C GLN A 159 -0.25 21.48 -7.40
N GLU A 160 0.89 21.94 -7.90
CA GLU A 160 2.21 21.47 -7.46
C GLU A 160 2.44 21.76 -5.96
N THR A 161 2.03 22.93 -5.48
CA THR A 161 2.14 23.30 -4.07
C THR A 161 1.23 22.43 -3.20
N ALA A 162 0.01 22.17 -3.65
CA ALA A 162 -0.94 21.27 -2.99
C ALA A 162 -0.43 19.83 -2.92
N LEU A 163 0.18 19.31 -3.99
CA LEU A 163 0.78 17.97 -3.99
C LEU A 163 1.95 17.87 -3.01
N LYS A 164 2.84 18.88 -2.99
CA LYS A 164 3.93 18.95 -2.00
C LYS A 164 3.41 19.06 -0.57
N PHE A 165 2.38 19.87 -0.35
CA PHE A 165 1.71 19.98 0.94
C PHE A 165 1.17 18.62 1.39
N LEU A 166 0.47 17.89 0.51
CA LEU A 166 -0.06 16.55 0.83
C LEU A 166 1.04 15.55 1.20
N GLN A 167 2.17 15.59 0.48
CA GLN A 167 3.33 14.74 0.78
C GLN A 167 3.92 15.06 2.16
N VAL A 168 4.14 16.35 2.46
CA VAL A 168 4.68 16.79 3.76
C VAL A 168 3.69 16.52 4.89
N PHE A 169 2.39 16.75 4.67
CA PHE A 169 1.33 16.45 5.63
C PHE A 169 1.25 14.94 5.96
N ASN A 170 1.41 14.07 4.95
CA ASN A 170 1.46 12.63 5.17
C ASN A 170 2.61 12.23 6.11
N ASN A 171 3.77 12.87 5.93
CA ASN A 171 4.95 12.62 6.74
C ASN A 171 4.81 13.23 8.15
N TYR A 172 4.34 14.46 8.25
CA TYR A 172 4.07 15.15 9.52
C TYR A 172 3.05 14.40 10.38
N SER A 173 1.94 13.94 9.79
CA SER A 173 0.92 13.16 10.51
C SER A 173 1.41 11.79 10.99
N SER A 174 2.51 11.31 10.43
CA SER A 174 3.16 10.05 10.82
C SER A 174 4.43 10.27 11.65
N GLY A 175 4.78 11.51 12.01
CA GLY A 175 6.09 11.87 12.56
C GLY A 175 6.43 11.19 13.89
N GLU A 176 5.51 11.18 14.85
CA GLU A 176 5.67 10.48 16.14
C GLU A 176 5.91 8.98 15.94
N HIS A 177 5.12 8.33 15.09
CA HIS A 177 5.27 6.91 14.82
C HIS A 177 6.59 6.60 14.09
N LEU A 178 7.00 7.46 13.14
CA LEU A 178 8.30 7.33 12.49
C LEU A 178 9.45 7.47 13.50
N LEU A 179 9.34 8.35 14.49
CA LEU A 179 10.34 8.51 15.54
C LEU A 179 10.45 7.25 16.41
N GLU A 180 9.32 6.67 16.81
CA GLU A 180 9.25 5.40 17.55
C GLU A 180 9.85 4.24 16.73
N GLN A 181 9.46 4.10 15.45
CA GLN A 181 10.01 3.07 14.56
C GLN A 181 11.52 3.22 14.35
N MET A 182 12.03 4.46 14.25
CA MET A 182 13.47 4.69 14.19
C MET A 182 14.15 4.28 15.49
N GLN A 183 13.54 4.55 16.66
CA GLN A 183 14.09 4.16 17.95
C GLN A 183 14.24 2.63 18.05
N GLU A 184 13.14 1.89 17.81
CA GLU A 184 13.13 0.43 17.82
C GLU A 184 14.18 -0.16 16.87
N LEU A 185 14.20 0.33 15.62
CA LEU A 185 15.15 -0.14 14.60
C LEU A 185 16.60 0.16 14.99
N THR A 186 16.88 1.30 15.64
CA THR A 186 18.23 1.60 16.11
C THR A 186 18.66 0.70 17.26
N ASP A 187 17.75 0.25 18.12
CA ASP A 187 18.02 -0.73 19.17
C ASP A 187 18.27 -2.14 18.60
N GLU A 188 17.51 -2.54 17.57
CA GLU A 188 17.78 -3.77 16.82
C GLU A 188 19.17 -3.75 16.18
N ILE A 189 19.51 -2.64 15.49
CA ILE A 189 20.83 -2.44 14.88
C ILE A 189 21.92 -2.59 15.94
N LYS A 190 21.75 -1.98 17.12
CA LYS A 190 22.71 -2.11 18.24
C LYS A 190 23.01 -3.57 18.59
N GLY A 191 21.98 -4.41 18.59
CA GLY A 191 22.09 -5.86 18.83
C GLY A 191 22.91 -6.59 17.76
N MET A 192 22.86 -6.12 16.52
CA MET A 192 23.60 -6.69 15.38
C MET A 192 25.05 -6.21 15.28
N LEU A 193 25.41 -5.07 15.90
CA LEU A 193 26.78 -4.55 15.87
C LEU A 193 27.72 -5.38 16.75
N TYR A 194 28.98 -5.49 16.32
CA TYR A 194 30.07 -6.00 17.15
C TYR A 194 30.25 -5.16 18.42
N THR A 195 30.61 -5.80 19.53
CA THR A 195 30.78 -5.16 20.85
C THR A 195 31.69 -3.94 20.81
N SER A 196 32.74 -3.97 19.99
CA SER A 196 33.68 -2.85 19.82
C SER A 196 33.05 -1.58 19.22
N ALA A 197 31.99 -1.72 18.42
CA ALA A 197 31.30 -0.60 17.77
C ALA A 197 30.12 -0.06 18.60
N ARG A 198 29.59 -0.84 19.55
CA ARG A 198 28.38 -0.50 20.31
C ARG A 198 28.51 0.76 21.16
N GLN A 199 29.69 1.04 21.70
CA GLN A 199 29.91 2.21 22.55
C GLN A 199 29.86 3.52 21.75
N GLU A 200 30.59 3.59 20.62
CA GLU A 200 30.55 4.75 19.71
C GLU A 200 29.12 4.93 19.16
N TYR A 201 28.47 3.83 18.76
CA TYR A 201 27.09 3.85 18.30
C TYR A 201 26.12 4.42 19.34
N ALA A 202 26.17 3.92 20.59
CA ALA A 202 25.32 4.41 21.67
C ALA A 202 25.53 5.91 21.93
N SER A 203 26.78 6.39 21.90
CA SER A 203 27.06 7.82 22.09
C SER A 203 26.48 8.72 20.98
N ILE A 204 26.24 8.18 19.78
CA ILE A 204 25.53 8.89 18.71
C ILE A 204 24.03 8.88 18.97
N LEU A 205 23.48 7.74 19.40
CA LEU A 205 22.05 7.62 19.73
C LEU A 205 21.64 8.51 20.91
N ASP A 206 22.52 8.73 21.89
CA ASP A 206 22.27 9.63 23.03
C ASP A 206 22.10 11.11 22.61
N GLN A 207 22.46 11.46 21.37
CA GLN A 207 22.27 12.80 20.82
C GLN A 207 20.92 12.97 20.10
N LEU A 208 20.17 11.89 19.91
CA LEU A 208 18.83 11.92 19.34
C LEU A 208 17.80 12.16 20.46
N ASP A 209 16.90 13.10 20.22
CA ASP A 209 15.74 13.33 21.07
C ASP A 209 14.58 12.43 20.63
N TRP A 210 14.48 11.26 21.25
CA TRP A 210 13.38 10.30 21.03
C TRP A 210 12.03 10.78 21.57
N LYS A 211 11.99 11.94 22.25
CA LYS A 211 10.77 12.57 22.77
C LYS A 211 10.49 13.92 22.10
N ALA A 212 11.13 14.19 20.97
CA ALA A 212 10.92 15.41 20.20
C ALA A 212 9.43 15.61 19.88
N GLU A 213 8.96 16.86 19.98
CA GLU A 213 7.59 17.21 19.61
C GLU A 213 7.35 16.94 18.11
N ASN A 214 6.11 16.60 17.74
CA ASN A 214 5.80 16.25 16.36
C ASN A 214 6.14 17.40 15.39
N GLY A 215 6.91 17.08 14.35
CA GLY A 215 7.37 18.02 13.34
C GLY A 215 8.59 18.88 13.71
N GLU A 216 9.13 18.74 14.93
CA GLU A 216 10.45 19.25 15.31
C GLU A 216 11.57 18.29 14.88
N THR A 217 11.75 18.18 13.56
CA THR A 217 12.55 17.10 12.96
C THR A 217 14.02 17.46 12.78
N LYS A 218 14.34 18.75 12.79
CA LYS A 218 15.62 19.30 12.30
C LYS A 218 16.83 18.74 13.05
N GLU A 219 16.82 18.76 14.38
CA GLU A 219 17.99 18.35 15.19
C GLU A 219 18.25 16.85 15.05
N ASN A 220 17.19 16.05 15.16
CA ASN A 220 17.24 14.60 14.97
C ASN A 220 17.73 14.22 13.57
N SER A 221 17.19 14.85 12.51
CA SER A 221 17.62 14.62 11.13
C SER A 221 19.10 14.96 10.92
N GLN A 222 19.60 16.01 11.55
CA GLN A 222 21.04 16.34 11.49
C GLN A 222 21.90 15.26 12.12
N VAL A 223 21.57 14.80 13.33
CA VAL A 223 22.30 13.70 13.98
C VAL A 223 22.23 12.43 13.15
N LEU A 224 21.04 12.09 12.65
CA LEU A 224 20.81 10.90 11.84
C LEU A 224 21.68 10.88 10.57
N PHE A 225 21.58 11.92 9.74
CA PHE A 225 22.23 11.92 8.44
C PHE A 225 23.71 12.34 8.47
N GLN A 226 24.14 13.14 9.44
CA GLN A 226 25.52 13.61 9.51
C GLN A 226 26.40 12.77 10.43
N LYS A 227 25.83 12.02 11.39
CA LYS A 227 26.61 11.21 12.35
C LYS A 227 26.27 9.73 12.23
N LEU A 228 25.00 9.36 12.42
CA LEU A 228 24.58 7.96 12.54
C LEU A 228 24.75 7.18 11.22
N VAL A 229 24.20 7.70 10.11
CA VAL A 229 24.31 7.06 8.78
C VAL A 229 25.76 6.95 8.31
N PRO A 230 26.61 7.98 8.44
CA PRO A 230 28.04 7.85 8.14
C PRO A 230 28.78 6.84 9.02
N PHE A 231 28.45 6.75 10.31
CA PHE A 231 29.02 5.74 11.20
C PHE A 231 28.65 4.32 10.72
N LEU A 232 27.36 4.07 10.47
CA LEU A 232 26.85 2.77 10.02
C LEU A 232 27.40 2.39 8.65
N SER A 233 27.53 3.35 7.74
CA SER A 233 28.15 3.14 6.43
C SER A 233 29.61 2.70 6.56
N ARG A 234 30.39 3.35 7.43
CA ARG A 234 31.78 2.94 7.72
C ARG A 234 31.85 1.57 8.38
N TYR A 235 30.92 1.25 9.27
CA TYR A 235 30.82 -0.06 9.90
C TYR A 235 30.62 -1.15 8.84
N ILE A 236 29.56 -1.02 8.01
CA ILE A 236 29.23 -1.98 6.93
C ILE A 236 30.42 -2.18 5.99
N SER A 237 31.07 -1.11 5.55
CA SER A 237 32.22 -1.21 4.64
C SER A 237 33.41 -1.95 5.27
N ARG A 238 33.63 -1.80 6.59
CA ARG A 238 34.74 -2.48 7.28
C ARG A 238 34.44 -3.95 7.57
N THR A 239 33.21 -4.24 7.98
CA THR A 239 32.80 -5.60 8.38
C THR A 239 32.34 -6.43 7.20
N HIS A 240 32.13 -5.84 6.02
CA HIS A 240 31.52 -6.47 4.85
C HIS A 240 30.13 -7.05 5.17
N ASP A 241 29.42 -6.44 6.14
CA ASP A 241 28.09 -6.85 6.56
C ASP A 241 27.03 -6.31 5.60
N TYR A 242 26.93 -6.96 4.43
CA TYR A 242 25.97 -6.63 3.39
C TYR A 242 24.59 -7.28 3.61
N GLY A 243 24.38 -7.96 4.75
CA GLY A 243 23.15 -8.66 5.10
C GLY A 243 22.20 -7.81 5.93
N ASN A 244 21.87 -8.28 7.12
CA ASN A 244 20.81 -7.70 7.96
C ASN A 244 21.10 -6.26 8.38
N VAL A 245 22.34 -5.93 8.75
CA VAL A 245 22.71 -4.55 9.16
C VAL A 245 22.51 -3.60 7.99
N ARG A 246 22.95 -3.93 6.78
CA ARG A 246 22.74 -3.08 5.59
C ARG A 246 21.26 -2.84 5.33
N SER A 247 20.44 -3.89 5.36
CA SER A 247 18.99 -3.77 5.14
C SER A 247 18.32 -2.86 6.18
N SER A 248 18.63 -3.06 7.46
CA SER A 248 18.10 -2.20 8.54
C SER A 248 18.59 -0.76 8.42
N VAL A 249 19.82 -0.51 7.99
CA VAL A 249 20.34 0.85 7.76
C VAL A 249 19.62 1.53 6.60
N ILE A 250 19.32 0.81 5.51
CA ILE A 250 18.52 1.35 4.40
C ILE A 250 17.12 1.73 4.90
N GLN A 251 16.48 0.85 5.69
CA GLN A 251 15.17 1.14 6.28
C GLN A 251 15.21 2.37 7.20
N LEU A 252 16.25 2.50 8.02
CA LEU A 252 16.47 3.65 8.89
C LEU A 252 16.61 4.96 8.09
N ILE A 253 17.34 4.92 6.97
CA ILE A 253 17.48 6.09 6.07
C ILE A 253 16.11 6.48 5.47
N LEU A 254 15.29 5.51 5.08
CA LEU A 254 13.95 5.77 4.55
C LEU A 254 13.02 6.39 5.59
N TYR A 255 13.00 5.85 6.82
CA TYR A 255 12.26 6.45 7.94
C TYR A 255 12.76 7.85 8.27
N GLY A 256 14.08 8.02 8.33
CA GLY A 256 14.74 9.31 8.53
C GLY A 256 14.35 10.36 7.52
N ALA A 257 14.30 9.99 6.24
CA ALA A 257 13.97 10.92 5.17
C ALA A 257 12.49 11.32 5.22
N ARG A 258 11.59 10.37 5.56
CA ARG A 258 10.18 10.69 5.80
C ARG A 258 10.01 11.59 7.01
N TYR A 259 10.69 11.27 8.11
CA TYR A 259 10.66 12.07 9.33
C TYR A 259 11.17 13.50 9.08
N GLU A 260 12.31 13.68 8.42
CA GLU A 260 12.84 15.01 8.04
C GLU A 260 11.81 15.81 7.22
N ASN A 261 11.22 15.17 6.20
CA ASN A 261 10.18 15.75 5.35
C ASN A 261 8.84 15.98 6.06
N GLY A 262 8.69 15.57 7.32
CA GLY A 262 7.54 15.81 8.17
C GLY A 262 7.64 17.08 9.01
N SER A 263 8.49 18.05 8.64
CA SER A 263 8.71 19.28 9.43
C SER A 263 7.47 20.18 9.52
N SER A 264 7.15 20.65 10.74
CA SER A 264 6.10 21.64 11.01
C SER A 264 6.33 22.96 10.25
N ALA A 265 7.58 23.42 10.20
CA ALA A 265 7.94 24.67 9.53
C ALA A 265 7.75 24.57 8.01
N LEU A 266 8.11 23.44 7.41
CA LEU A 266 7.90 23.21 5.98
C LEU A 266 6.41 23.08 5.65
N LEU A 267 5.66 22.34 6.47
CA LEU A 267 4.21 22.18 6.32
C LEU A 267 3.51 23.54 6.34
N ARG A 268 3.86 24.37 7.32
CA ARG A 268 3.34 25.73 7.48
C ARG A 268 3.64 26.60 6.26
N SER A 269 4.88 26.61 5.81
CA SER A 269 5.31 27.38 4.63
C SER A 269 4.54 26.99 3.36
N LEU A 270 4.34 25.69 3.13
CA LEU A 270 3.57 25.22 1.97
C LEU A 270 2.09 25.60 2.10
N PHE A 271 1.52 25.53 3.30
CA PHE A 271 0.14 25.97 3.54
C PHE A 271 -0.03 27.47 3.27
N GLU A 272 0.87 28.31 3.78
CA GLU A 272 0.84 29.76 3.56
C GLU A 272 0.98 30.12 2.08
N GLN A 273 1.83 29.40 1.33
CA GLN A 273 1.95 29.56 -0.12
C GLN A 273 0.65 29.22 -0.86
N MET A 274 -0.05 28.16 -0.44
CA MET A 274 -1.38 27.86 -0.98
C MET A 274 -2.39 28.95 -0.62
N ALA A 275 -2.46 29.35 0.65
CA ALA A 275 -3.41 30.33 1.16
C ALA A 275 -3.22 31.74 0.54
N ALA A 276 -1.99 32.10 0.19
CA ALA A 276 -1.67 33.34 -0.51
C ALA A 276 -2.15 33.36 -1.98
N ASN A 277 -2.47 32.20 -2.56
CA ASN A 277 -2.99 32.13 -3.91
C ASN A 277 -4.43 32.66 -3.98
N ARG A 278 -4.71 33.53 -4.97
CA ARG A 278 -6.04 34.14 -5.14
C ARG A 278 -7.14 33.11 -5.36
N ASP A 279 -6.83 31.99 -5.99
CA ASP A 279 -7.79 30.93 -6.25
C ASP A 279 -8.11 30.11 -5.00
N PHE A 280 -7.24 30.11 -3.97
CA PHE A 280 -7.46 29.36 -2.73
C PHE A 280 -8.75 29.80 -2.02
N LYS A 281 -8.97 31.12 -1.90
CA LYS A 281 -10.20 31.67 -1.28
C LYS A 281 -11.50 31.30 -2.01
N ARG A 282 -11.42 30.82 -3.25
CA ARG A 282 -12.60 30.34 -3.99
C ARG A 282 -13.04 28.94 -3.55
N PHE A 283 -12.13 28.16 -2.97
CA PHE A 283 -12.41 26.79 -2.51
C PHE A 283 -12.52 26.68 -1.00
N PHE A 284 -11.99 27.65 -0.25
CA PHE A 284 -11.94 27.62 1.21
C PHE A 284 -12.61 28.87 1.77
N GLU A 285 -13.82 28.70 2.32
CA GLU A 285 -14.62 29.79 2.93
C GLU A 285 -14.17 30.12 4.37
N THR A 286 -13.53 29.17 5.05
CA THR A 286 -13.01 29.31 6.41
C THR A 286 -11.69 30.07 6.42
N GLU A 287 -11.42 30.81 7.49
CA GLU A 287 -10.16 31.52 7.67
C GLU A 287 -8.96 30.56 7.65
N PRO A 288 -7.86 30.87 6.92
CA PRO A 288 -6.72 29.96 6.74
C PRO A 288 -6.09 29.47 8.05
N GLU A 289 -6.02 30.33 9.08
CA GLU A 289 -5.45 29.94 10.37
C GLU A 289 -6.30 28.91 11.11
N GLU A 290 -7.61 29.03 11.03
CA GLU A 290 -8.53 28.06 11.61
C GLU A 290 -8.42 26.71 10.88
N LEU A 291 -8.33 26.75 9.55
CA LEU A 291 -8.11 25.54 8.74
C LEU A 291 -6.79 24.86 9.11
N TYR A 292 -5.70 25.62 9.23
CA TYR A 292 -4.40 25.08 9.61
C TYR A 292 -4.44 24.45 11.01
N ALA A 293 -5.06 25.15 11.97
CA ALA A 293 -5.20 24.64 13.34
C ALA A 293 -6.02 23.35 13.42
N VAL A 294 -7.04 23.19 12.58
CA VAL A 294 -7.82 21.94 12.49
C VAL A 294 -6.98 20.81 11.90
N LEU A 295 -6.13 21.10 10.91
CA LEU A 295 -5.27 20.12 10.25
C LEU A 295 -4.12 19.63 11.14
N THR A 296 -3.50 20.54 11.91
CA THR A 296 -2.37 20.21 12.78
C THR A 296 -2.78 19.90 14.22
N GLY A 297 -4.00 20.27 14.60
CA GLY A 297 -4.56 20.00 15.92
C GLY A 297 -4.86 18.52 16.11
N SER A 298 -4.37 17.95 17.22
CA SER A 298 -4.47 16.53 17.58
C SER A 298 -5.90 15.97 17.72
N LYS A 299 -6.95 16.76 17.44
CA LYS A 299 -8.36 16.34 17.49
C LYS A 299 -8.76 15.34 16.40
N GLY A 300 -7.88 15.04 15.44
CA GLY A 300 -8.05 13.94 14.47
C GLY A 300 -7.69 12.55 15.02
N LYS A 301 -6.94 12.45 16.13
CA LYS A 301 -6.61 11.16 16.76
C LYS A 301 -7.74 10.72 17.70
N LYS A 302 -8.96 10.56 17.19
CA LYS A 302 -9.82 9.54 17.81
C LYS A 302 -9.21 8.22 17.37
N GLY A 303 -8.41 7.61 18.26
CA GLY A 303 -7.95 6.23 18.07
C GLY A 303 -9.14 5.40 17.63
N ASN A 304 -9.01 4.77 16.47
CA ASN A 304 -10.03 3.86 15.98
C ASN A 304 -9.94 2.65 16.92
N ILE A 305 -10.71 2.65 18.02
CA ILE A 305 -10.69 1.58 19.04
C ILE A 305 -10.80 0.21 18.36
N TYR A 306 -11.62 0.12 17.31
CA TYR A 306 -11.74 -1.06 16.47
C TYR A 306 -10.39 -1.44 15.82
N GLY A 307 -9.70 -0.48 15.20
CA GLY A 307 -8.38 -0.66 14.60
C GLY A 307 -7.29 -1.04 15.61
N ASP A 308 -7.31 -0.47 16.82
CA ASP A 308 -6.34 -0.78 17.87
C ASP A 308 -6.54 -2.22 18.42
N ILE A 309 -7.80 -2.62 18.63
CA ILE A 309 -8.15 -3.99 19.04
C ILE A 309 -7.80 -4.98 17.93
N PHE A 310 -8.14 -4.65 16.67
CA PHE A 310 -7.84 -5.48 15.52
C PHE A 310 -6.33 -5.66 15.33
N GLY A 311 -5.55 -4.57 15.42
CA GLY A 311 -4.09 -4.61 15.34
C GLY A 311 -3.48 -5.49 16.42
N SER A 312 -3.92 -5.32 17.67
CA SER A 312 -3.47 -6.13 18.81
C SER A 312 -3.82 -7.61 18.64
N LEU A 313 -5.03 -7.92 18.15
CA LEU A 313 -5.47 -9.29 17.87
C LEU A 313 -4.57 -9.96 16.83
N VAL A 314 -4.27 -9.25 15.74
CA VAL A 314 -3.44 -9.76 14.65
C VAL A 314 -1.99 -9.94 15.10
N GLU A 315 -1.44 -9.00 15.86
CA GLU A 315 -0.07 -9.08 16.39
C GLU A 315 0.12 -10.30 17.30
N ARG A 316 -0.76 -10.46 18.30
CA ARG A 316 -0.70 -11.57 19.25
C ARG A 316 -0.97 -12.91 18.59
N GLY A 317 -1.91 -12.96 17.65
CA GLY A 317 -2.19 -14.13 16.83
C GLY A 317 -0.98 -14.57 15.99
N ALA A 318 -0.26 -13.61 15.38
CA ALA A 318 0.95 -13.88 14.61
C ALA A 318 2.14 -14.34 15.47
N LYS A 319 2.18 -13.93 16.75
CA LYS A 319 3.14 -14.43 17.77
C LYS A 319 2.84 -15.87 18.22
N GLY A 320 1.71 -16.44 17.81
CA GLY A 320 1.32 -17.81 18.13
C GLY A 320 0.56 -17.97 19.44
N GLU A 321 0.14 -16.86 20.06
CA GLU A 321 -0.67 -16.89 21.29
C GLU A 321 -2.07 -17.48 21.04
N ALA A 322 -2.54 -17.46 19.80
CA ALA A 322 -3.81 -18.06 19.39
C ALA A 322 -3.74 -19.58 19.15
N GLY A 323 -2.55 -20.21 19.27
CA GLY A 323 -2.29 -21.57 18.83
C GLY A 323 -1.48 -21.61 17.53
N LEU A 324 -0.54 -22.56 17.43
CA LEU A 324 0.39 -22.66 16.28
C LEU A 324 -0.34 -22.99 14.98
N GLU A 325 -1.50 -23.63 15.07
CA GLU A 325 -2.40 -23.95 13.96
C GLU A 325 -2.99 -22.70 13.27
N HIS A 326 -3.11 -21.58 13.99
CA HIS A 326 -3.75 -20.35 13.48
C HIS A 326 -2.75 -19.27 13.08
N VAL A 327 -1.46 -19.45 13.40
CA VAL A 327 -0.39 -18.50 13.07
C VAL A 327 -0.40 -18.14 11.59
N GLN A 328 -0.62 -19.13 10.72
CA GLN A 328 -0.67 -18.90 9.27
C GLN A 328 -1.86 -18.01 8.85
N ASP A 329 -3.03 -18.18 9.46
CA ASP A 329 -4.21 -17.35 9.18
C ASP A 329 -3.95 -15.89 9.58
N PHE A 330 -3.29 -15.65 10.73
CA PHE A 330 -2.90 -14.30 11.15
C PHE A 330 -1.82 -13.69 10.25
N TYR A 331 -0.84 -14.47 9.78
CA TYR A 331 0.12 -13.99 8.78
C TYR A 331 -0.54 -13.64 7.44
N GLN A 332 -1.55 -14.41 7.01
CA GLN A 332 -2.33 -14.10 5.81
C GLN A 332 -3.11 -12.79 5.97
N LEU A 333 -3.77 -12.58 7.12
CA LEU A 333 -4.43 -11.31 7.44
C LEU A 333 -3.46 -10.13 7.38
N MET A 334 -2.29 -10.22 8.03
CA MET A 334 -1.27 -9.18 7.98
C MET A 334 -0.82 -8.89 6.55
N ARG A 335 -0.52 -9.92 5.76
CA ARG A 335 -0.06 -9.77 4.38
C ARG A 335 -1.10 -9.08 3.51
N GLY A 336 -2.35 -9.51 3.58
CA GLY A 336 -3.43 -8.89 2.84
C GLY A 336 -3.62 -7.41 3.19
N MET A 337 -3.51 -7.07 4.48
CA MET A 337 -3.54 -5.66 4.92
C MET A 337 -2.33 -4.86 4.43
N LEU A 338 -1.14 -5.46 4.37
CA LEU A 338 0.06 -4.79 3.82
C LEU A 338 -0.04 -4.53 2.32
N VAL A 339 -0.68 -5.44 1.56
CA VAL A 339 -0.93 -5.23 0.13
C VAL A 339 -1.86 -4.04 -0.11
N ASN A 340 -2.74 -3.71 0.85
CA ASN A 340 -3.61 -2.54 0.76
C ASN A 340 -2.85 -1.22 0.80
N GLU A 341 -1.73 -1.18 1.53
CA GLU A 341 -0.86 -0.01 1.63
C GLU A 341 0.11 0.11 0.44
N SER A 342 -0.01 -0.77 -0.56
CA SER A 342 0.81 -0.71 -1.77
C SER A 342 0.49 0.54 -2.59
N VAL A 343 1.54 1.26 -3.01
CA VAL A 343 1.45 2.38 -3.97
C VAL A 343 0.87 1.99 -5.33
N TYR A 344 0.86 0.69 -5.64
CA TYR A 344 0.29 0.17 -6.86
C TYR A 344 -1.23 0.01 -6.77
N MET A 345 -1.79 -0.12 -5.55
CA MET A 345 -3.23 -0.23 -5.33
C MET A 345 -3.95 1.05 -5.80
N SER A 346 -4.94 0.89 -6.68
CA SER A 346 -5.71 2.00 -7.25
C SER A 346 -7.16 2.03 -6.76
N VAL A 347 -7.51 1.14 -5.85
CA VAL A 347 -8.85 0.99 -5.28
C VAL A 347 -8.73 1.03 -3.77
N ASN A 348 -9.75 1.56 -3.11
CA ASN A 348 -9.83 1.46 -1.66
C ASN A 348 -10.25 0.04 -1.30
N HIS A 349 -9.59 -0.54 -0.30
CA HIS A 349 -9.87 -1.89 0.18
C HIS A 349 -10.07 -1.88 1.70
N PHE A 350 -11.19 -2.44 2.17
CA PHE A 350 -11.51 -2.55 3.59
C PHE A 350 -12.11 -3.92 3.90
N VAL A 351 -11.75 -4.47 5.06
CA VAL A 351 -12.38 -5.68 5.61
C VAL A 351 -13.10 -5.31 6.90
N LEU A 352 -14.35 -5.74 7.03
CA LEU A 352 -15.21 -5.41 8.14
C LEU A 352 -16.00 -6.63 8.63
N PRO A 353 -15.66 -7.19 9.79
CA PRO A 353 -16.56 -8.00 10.58
C PRO A 353 -17.54 -7.09 11.33
N PHE A 354 -18.81 -7.46 11.34
CA PHE A 354 -19.84 -6.77 12.10
C PHE A 354 -20.97 -7.73 12.49
N GLN A 355 -21.75 -7.33 13.49
CA GLN A 355 -23.00 -7.97 13.84
C GLN A 355 -24.14 -7.01 13.53
N TYR A 356 -25.14 -7.48 12.79
CA TYR A 356 -26.34 -6.71 12.48
C TYR A 356 -27.58 -7.52 12.86
N GLN A 357 -28.42 -7.00 13.77
CA GLN A 357 -29.62 -7.68 14.26
C GLN A 357 -29.34 -9.13 14.73
N GLY A 358 -28.26 -9.31 15.48
CA GLY A 358 -27.83 -10.62 15.98
C GLY A 358 -27.22 -11.55 14.92
N LYS A 359 -27.08 -11.11 13.67
CA LYS A 359 -26.40 -11.86 12.60
C LYS A 359 -24.99 -11.36 12.42
N GLU A 360 -24.02 -12.26 12.57
CA GLU A 360 -22.61 -11.98 12.33
C GLU A 360 -22.28 -12.10 10.85
N ALA A 361 -21.50 -11.15 10.33
CA ALA A 361 -21.02 -11.14 8.97
C ALA A 361 -19.57 -10.65 8.89
N VAL A 362 -18.80 -11.17 7.93
CA VAL A 362 -17.52 -10.58 7.51
C VAL A 362 -17.68 -10.11 6.08
N SER A 363 -17.33 -8.86 5.82
CA SER A 363 -17.43 -8.24 4.50
C SER A 363 -16.08 -7.68 4.06
N GLU A 364 -15.78 -7.79 2.79
CA GLU A 364 -14.61 -7.25 2.12
C GLU A 364 -15.08 -6.33 0.99
N PHE A 365 -14.63 -5.08 1.02
CA PHE A 365 -15.08 -4.01 0.14
C PHE A 365 -13.93 -3.52 -0.73
N TRP A 366 -14.12 -3.54 -2.04
CA TRP A 366 -13.21 -2.98 -3.03
C TRP A 366 -13.91 -1.86 -3.78
N ILE A 367 -13.37 -0.64 -3.72
CA ILE A 367 -14.02 0.57 -4.23
C ILE A 367 -13.07 1.31 -5.17
N ASP A 368 -13.41 1.42 -6.45
CA ASP A 368 -12.82 2.40 -7.37
C ASP A 368 -13.74 3.62 -7.40
N PRO A 369 -13.40 4.70 -6.68
CA PRO A 369 -14.26 5.87 -6.62
C PRO A 369 -14.23 6.68 -7.93
N ASP A 370 -13.27 6.41 -8.83
CA ASP A 370 -13.07 7.12 -10.10
C ASP A 370 -13.08 6.15 -11.29
N ALA A 371 -13.98 5.18 -11.27
CA ALA A 371 -14.07 4.09 -12.25
C ALA A 371 -14.11 4.60 -13.70
N GLU A 372 -13.52 3.82 -14.61
CA GLU A 372 -13.49 4.15 -16.03
C GLU A 372 -14.91 4.28 -16.61
N LYS A 373 -15.15 5.44 -17.23
CA LYS A 373 -16.38 5.74 -17.95
C LYS A 373 -16.30 5.19 -19.35
N LYS A 374 -17.35 4.51 -19.80
CA LYS A 374 -17.51 4.16 -21.22
C LYS A 374 -17.71 5.44 -22.04
N GLU A 375 -17.54 5.38 -23.36
CA GLU A 375 -17.70 6.58 -24.21
C GLU A 375 -19.07 7.24 -24.04
N GLU A 376 -20.13 6.44 -23.93
CA GLU A 376 -21.51 6.89 -23.66
C GLU A 376 -21.70 7.50 -22.26
N GLU A 377 -20.75 7.31 -21.35
CA GLU A 377 -20.79 7.75 -19.96
C GLU A 377 -19.84 8.95 -19.71
N LYS A 378 -19.04 9.37 -20.71
CA LYS A 378 -18.00 10.41 -20.57
C LYS A 378 -18.57 11.75 -20.10
N ASP A 379 -19.75 12.11 -20.58
CA ASP A 379 -20.45 13.36 -20.22
C ASP A 379 -21.19 13.27 -18.86
N GLY A 380 -21.33 12.08 -18.29
CA GLY A 380 -21.93 11.88 -16.97
C GLY A 380 -20.98 12.26 -15.84
N GLY A 381 -21.50 12.38 -14.62
CA GLY A 381 -20.72 12.66 -13.42
C GLY A 381 -19.76 11.53 -13.05
N ARG A 382 -19.14 11.63 -11.86
CA ARG A 382 -18.20 10.63 -11.33
C ARG A 382 -18.85 9.25 -11.32
N LYS A 383 -18.11 8.24 -11.79
CA LYS A 383 -18.54 6.83 -11.75
C LYS A 383 -17.80 6.12 -10.63
N ILE A 384 -18.55 5.47 -9.74
CA ILE A 384 -18.02 4.67 -8.64
C ILE A 384 -18.31 3.21 -8.96
N ARG A 385 -17.29 2.36 -8.85
CA ARG A 385 -17.43 0.90 -8.94
C ARG A 385 -17.12 0.26 -7.59
N LEU A 386 -17.99 -0.64 -7.18
CA LEU A 386 -17.93 -1.35 -5.91
C LEU A 386 -18.00 -2.86 -6.15
N LEU A 387 -17.09 -3.60 -5.53
CA LEU A 387 -17.18 -5.05 -5.36
C LEU A 387 -17.22 -5.33 -3.85
N VAL A 388 -18.24 -6.05 -3.39
CA VAL A 388 -18.35 -6.49 -1.99
C VAL A 388 -18.43 -8.01 -1.97
N ASP A 389 -17.50 -8.65 -1.28
CA ASP A 389 -17.57 -10.08 -0.97
C ASP A 389 -17.90 -10.22 0.52
N PHE A 390 -18.95 -10.95 0.87
CA PHE A 390 -19.34 -11.05 2.28
C PHE A 390 -19.92 -12.42 2.63
N GLU A 391 -19.60 -12.90 3.83
CA GLU A 391 -20.14 -14.12 4.42
C GLU A 391 -21.06 -13.74 5.57
N ILE A 392 -22.29 -14.26 5.57
CA ILE A 392 -23.20 -14.17 6.73
C ILE A 392 -23.24 -15.53 7.41
N ARG A 393 -22.93 -15.56 8.72
CA ARG A 393 -22.88 -16.79 9.50
C ARG A 393 -24.23 -17.54 9.43
N GLY A 394 -24.17 -18.78 8.94
CA GLY A 394 -25.34 -19.65 8.77
C GLY A 394 -26.11 -19.48 7.46
N LEU A 395 -25.80 -18.47 6.63
CA LEU A 395 -26.39 -18.31 5.29
C LEU A 395 -25.38 -18.62 4.18
N GLY A 396 -24.11 -18.30 4.36
CA GLY A 396 -23.03 -18.53 3.40
C GLY A 396 -22.56 -17.26 2.70
N ASP A 397 -21.85 -17.45 1.58
CA ASP A 397 -21.18 -16.37 0.85
C ASP A 397 -22.05 -15.66 -0.19
N PHE A 398 -21.88 -14.36 -0.25
CA PHE A 398 -22.49 -13.45 -1.21
C PHE A 398 -21.41 -12.66 -1.93
N GLN A 399 -21.71 -12.22 -3.15
CA GLN A 399 -20.83 -11.31 -3.88
C GLN A 399 -21.65 -10.28 -4.65
N LEU A 400 -21.38 -9.01 -4.40
CA LEU A 400 -22.08 -7.86 -4.96
C LEU A 400 -21.13 -7.08 -5.88
N LEU A 401 -21.54 -6.85 -7.12
CA LEU A 401 -20.91 -5.90 -8.02
C LEU A 401 -21.88 -4.76 -8.31
N ALA A 402 -21.44 -3.52 -8.12
CA ALA A 402 -22.27 -2.35 -8.39
C ALA A 402 -21.49 -1.22 -9.09
N ASP A 403 -22.15 -0.57 -10.05
CA ASP A 403 -21.71 0.67 -10.68
C ASP A 403 -22.72 1.78 -10.34
N LEU A 404 -22.23 2.89 -9.80
CA LEU A 404 -23.03 4.08 -9.45
C LEU A 404 -22.54 5.29 -10.25
N GLN A 405 -23.45 5.98 -10.94
CA GLN A 405 -23.17 7.22 -11.66
C GLN A 405 -24.43 8.09 -11.73
N ASP A 406 -24.35 9.36 -11.36
CA ASP A 406 -25.47 10.33 -11.42
C ASP A 406 -26.78 9.81 -10.80
N HIS A 407 -26.68 9.26 -9.58
CA HIS A 407 -27.78 8.61 -8.86
C HIS A 407 -28.39 7.40 -9.57
N LYS A 408 -27.76 6.87 -10.63
CA LYS A 408 -28.17 5.63 -11.30
C LYS A 408 -27.30 4.49 -10.83
N ILE A 409 -27.92 3.36 -10.49
CA ILE A 409 -27.23 2.17 -10.02
C ILE A 409 -27.48 0.97 -10.95
N SER A 410 -26.42 0.27 -11.29
CA SER A 410 -26.45 -1.07 -11.88
C SER A 410 -25.87 -2.05 -10.86
N MET A 411 -26.55 -3.14 -10.57
CA MET A 411 -26.17 -4.06 -9.49
C MET A 411 -26.37 -5.52 -9.88
N GLU A 412 -25.38 -6.34 -9.56
CA GLU A 412 -25.41 -7.81 -9.67
C GLU A 412 -25.07 -8.42 -8.30
N LEU A 413 -25.96 -9.25 -7.75
CA LEU A 413 -25.75 -9.97 -6.49
C LEU A 413 -25.76 -11.48 -6.73
N GLY A 414 -24.62 -12.10 -6.47
CA GLY A 414 -24.49 -13.55 -6.32
C GLY A 414 -24.90 -13.99 -4.91
N VAL A 415 -25.90 -14.85 -4.81
CA VAL A 415 -26.38 -15.43 -3.54
C VAL A 415 -25.96 -16.89 -3.39
N PRO A 416 -25.83 -17.40 -2.16
CA PRO A 416 -25.52 -18.82 -1.94
C PRO A 416 -26.70 -19.72 -2.37
N LYS A 417 -26.39 -20.96 -2.73
CA LYS A 417 -27.33 -21.90 -3.38
C LYS A 417 -28.63 -22.13 -2.61
N ASN A 418 -28.54 -22.17 -1.28
CA ASN A 418 -29.68 -22.28 -0.36
C ASN A 418 -30.69 -21.12 -0.48
N LEU A 419 -30.28 -19.97 -1.00
CA LEU A 419 -31.13 -18.78 -1.18
C LEU A 419 -31.55 -18.54 -2.63
N SER A 420 -31.12 -19.38 -3.58
CA SER A 420 -31.43 -19.24 -5.00
C SER A 420 -32.94 -19.20 -5.31
N ALA A 421 -33.75 -19.99 -4.60
CA ALA A 421 -35.20 -20.01 -4.76
C ALA A 421 -35.88 -18.68 -4.34
N GLY A 422 -35.25 -17.92 -3.44
CA GLY A 422 -35.72 -16.61 -2.97
C GLY A 422 -35.12 -15.41 -3.72
N ALA A 423 -34.34 -15.62 -4.78
CA ALA A 423 -33.61 -14.56 -5.48
C ALA A 423 -34.53 -13.42 -5.99
N GLY A 424 -35.74 -13.75 -6.44
CA GLY A 424 -36.71 -12.76 -6.92
C GLY A 424 -37.21 -11.82 -5.81
N GLU A 425 -37.42 -12.33 -4.60
CA GLU A 425 -37.82 -11.51 -3.45
C GLU A 425 -36.68 -10.60 -2.99
N ILE A 426 -35.46 -11.14 -2.93
CA ILE A 426 -34.24 -10.38 -2.61
C ILE A 426 -34.07 -9.24 -3.63
N GLN A 427 -34.23 -9.52 -4.93
CA GLN A 427 -34.15 -8.53 -5.99
C GLN A 427 -35.16 -7.39 -5.83
N ALA A 428 -36.42 -7.73 -5.54
CA ALA A 428 -37.46 -6.74 -5.31
C ALA A 428 -37.16 -5.85 -4.10
N LYS A 429 -36.68 -6.43 -3.01
CA LYS A 429 -36.28 -5.69 -1.80
C LYS A 429 -35.07 -4.78 -2.03
N LEU A 430 -34.06 -5.23 -2.78
CA LEU A 430 -32.92 -4.38 -3.15
C LEU A 430 -33.33 -3.20 -4.02
N GLN A 431 -34.24 -3.41 -4.97
CA GLN A 431 -34.78 -2.33 -5.80
C GLN A 431 -35.56 -1.32 -4.96
N GLU A 432 -36.34 -1.79 -3.98
CA GLU A 432 -37.05 -0.94 -3.01
C GLU A 432 -36.06 -0.09 -2.19
N ILE A 433 -34.99 -0.71 -1.67
CA ILE A 433 -33.93 -0.03 -0.91
C ILE A 433 -33.26 1.05 -1.76
N CYS A 434 -32.90 0.74 -3.01
CA CYS A 434 -32.27 1.71 -3.90
C CYS A 434 -33.17 2.91 -4.16
N THR A 435 -34.44 2.66 -4.47
CA THR A 435 -35.43 3.71 -4.76
C THR A 435 -35.68 4.59 -3.53
N ARG A 436 -35.78 3.98 -2.35
CA ARG A 436 -35.95 4.69 -1.07
C ARG A 436 -34.79 5.63 -0.75
N ASN A 437 -33.58 5.28 -1.18
CA ASN A 437 -32.37 6.09 -1.02
C ASN A 437 -32.11 7.05 -2.21
N GLY A 438 -33.13 7.31 -3.04
CA GLY A 438 -33.05 8.28 -4.13
C GLY A 438 -32.25 7.81 -5.35
N MET A 439 -31.99 6.50 -5.47
CA MET A 439 -31.28 5.94 -6.62
C MET A 439 -32.25 5.40 -7.68
N ARG A 440 -31.92 5.65 -8.95
CA ARG A 440 -32.61 5.06 -10.11
C ARG A 440 -31.93 3.78 -10.53
N VAL A 441 -32.63 2.65 -10.40
CA VAL A 441 -32.10 1.35 -10.83
C VAL A 441 -32.08 1.27 -12.37
N LYS A 442 -30.89 1.12 -12.96
CA LYS A 442 -30.71 0.85 -14.40
C LYS A 442 -30.76 -0.64 -14.68
N MET A 443 -30.13 -1.43 -13.82
CA MET A 443 -30.06 -2.89 -13.91
C MET A 443 -29.94 -3.46 -12.49
N MET A 444 -30.66 -4.55 -12.22
CA MET A 444 -30.60 -5.28 -10.96
C MET A 444 -30.76 -6.77 -11.28
N GLN A 445 -29.78 -7.58 -10.90
CA GLN A 445 -29.81 -9.02 -11.11
C GLN A 445 -29.38 -9.73 -9.83
N VAL A 446 -30.22 -10.65 -9.36
CA VAL A 446 -29.89 -11.55 -8.24
C VAL A 446 -29.91 -12.99 -8.74
N GLN A 447 -28.82 -13.73 -8.55
CA GLN A 447 -28.70 -15.10 -9.04
C GLN A 447 -27.80 -15.96 -8.14
N GLU A 448 -27.90 -17.28 -8.27
CA GLU A 448 -26.97 -18.20 -7.61
C GLU A 448 -25.52 -17.89 -8.02
N ARG A 449 -24.63 -17.79 -7.03
CA ARG A 449 -23.20 -17.59 -7.23
C ARG A 449 -22.57 -18.83 -7.87
N LYS A 450 -22.27 -18.77 -9.18
CA LYS A 450 -21.60 -19.86 -9.91
C LYS A 450 -20.08 -19.75 -9.94
N ALA A 451 -19.54 -18.53 -9.89
CA ALA A 451 -18.12 -18.24 -9.90
C ALA A 451 -17.82 -16.97 -9.10
N HIS A 452 -16.59 -16.83 -8.59
CA HIS A 452 -16.13 -15.60 -7.95
C HIS A 452 -15.71 -14.59 -9.02
N TYR A 453 -16.17 -13.34 -8.91
CA TYR A 453 -15.55 -12.24 -9.64
C TYR A 453 -14.08 -12.15 -9.20
N ARG A 454 -13.16 -12.18 -10.16
CA ARG A 454 -11.75 -11.95 -9.90
C ARG A 454 -11.51 -10.44 -9.82
N LEU A 455 -10.79 -10.00 -8.80
CA LEU A 455 -10.54 -8.58 -8.56
C LEU A 455 -9.97 -7.86 -9.79
N LEU A 456 -8.98 -8.48 -10.45
CA LEU A 456 -8.31 -7.92 -11.61
C LEU A 456 -9.22 -7.82 -12.86
N ASP A 457 -10.29 -8.61 -12.93
CA ASP A 457 -11.25 -8.55 -14.04
C ASP A 457 -12.28 -7.43 -13.79
N VAL A 458 -12.63 -7.18 -12.52
CA VAL A 458 -13.52 -6.09 -12.11
C VAL A 458 -12.83 -4.72 -12.19
N PHE A 459 -11.55 -4.68 -11.80
CA PHE A 459 -10.72 -3.46 -11.73
C PHE A 459 -9.48 -3.57 -12.62
N PRO A 460 -9.64 -3.46 -13.95
CA PRO A 460 -8.54 -3.63 -14.90
C PRO A 460 -7.44 -2.57 -14.77
N LYS A 461 -7.75 -1.40 -14.19
CA LYS A 461 -6.75 -0.34 -13.91
C LYS A 461 -5.61 -0.82 -13.04
N ILE A 462 -5.86 -1.81 -12.17
CA ILE A 462 -4.83 -2.40 -11.32
C ILE A 462 -3.72 -2.98 -12.20
N ARG A 463 -4.04 -3.55 -13.38
CA ARG A 463 -3.08 -4.06 -14.39
C ARG A 463 -2.50 -2.98 -15.31
N LYS A 464 -3.20 -1.87 -15.56
CA LYS A 464 -2.75 -0.85 -16.53
C LYS A 464 -1.46 -0.12 -16.13
N LYS A 465 -1.06 -0.18 -14.84
CA LYS A 465 0.22 0.37 -14.35
C LYS A 465 1.45 -0.43 -14.79
N GLU A 466 1.28 -1.58 -15.46
CA GLU A 466 2.36 -2.38 -16.04
C GLU A 466 3.16 -1.64 -17.12
N ASN A 467 2.59 -0.59 -17.73
CA ASN A 467 3.21 0.19 -18.81
C ASN A 467 4.27 1.21 -18.34
N GLY A 468 4.67 1.19 -17.07
CA GLY A 468 5.74 2.03 -16.53
C GLY A 468 7.13 1.39 -16.69
N ILE A 469 8.18 2.21 -16.85
CA ILE A 469 9.56 1.71 -16.82
C ILE A 469 9.85 1.19 -15.41
N ASN A 470 9.99 -0.12 -15.29
CA ASN A 470 10.40 -0.80 -14.06
C ASN A 470 11.89 -0.55 -13.84
N VAL A 471 12.25 0.20 -12.79
CA VAL A 471 13.64 0.39 -12.37
C VAL A 471 13.86 -0.49 -11.14
N SER A 472 14.36 -1.70 -11.34
CA SER A 472 15.00 -2.46 -10.25
C SER A 472 16.42 -1.91 -10.08
N VAL A 473 16.78 -1.53 -8.85
CA VAL A 473 18.16 -1.17 -8.48
C VAL A 473 18.94 -2.43 -8.12
#